data_AF-A0A1F2QUC8-F1
#
_entry.id   AF-A0A1F2QUC8-F1
#
_cell.length_a   1.000
_cell.length_b   1.000
_cell.length_c   1.000
_cell.angle_alpha   90.00
_cell.angle_beta   90.00
_cell.angle_gamma   90.00
#
_symmetry.space_group_name_H-M   'P 1'
#
loop_
_entity.id
_entity.type
_entity.pdbx_description
1 polymer ?
#
loop_
_entity_poly.entity_id
_entity_poly.type
_entity_poly.pdbx_seq_one_letter_code
_entity_poly.pdbx_strand_id
1 'polypeptide(L)'
;MASYASPVSGARKLVRRRLIVDAPFQLRALLPLILFVAIYLALMGLTFYRLHTAAAAEPDPGVRAILAAQLNNLHLHFWPVLGVAGLLAIYYNLYWSLRVAGPLYRLHRTLTELAEGEVKPLRFRRRDEFKIFEEDVAQLSQKMKLIATRNRDILFAVHGHLKKLAERLAADEIIARADLDEAVRAMLAQLEKAPEIGVAVRR
;
A
#
# COMPACT_ATOMS: atom_id res chain seq x y z
N MET A 1 -37.27 23.15 -44.24
CA MET A 1 -36.10 23.74 -43.56
C MET A 1 -36.13 23.30 -42.10
N ALA A 2 -35.43 22.20 -41.77
CA ALA A 2 -35.41 21.63 -40.43
C ALA A 2 -34.20 22.18 -39.66
N SER A 3 -34.46 22.96 -38.62
CA SER A 3 -33.44 23.48 -37.70
C SER A 3 -33.08 22.39 -36.69
N TYR A 4 -31.92 21.77 -36.86
CA TYR A 4 -31.33 20.86 -35.89
C TYR A 4 -30.81 21.65 -34.68
N ALA A 5 -31.57 21.64 -33.58
CA ALA A 5 -31.06 22.03 -32.28
C ALA A 5 -30.34 20.83 -31.65
N SER A 6 -29.01 20.91 -31.53
CA SER A 6 -28.20 19.96 -30.76
C SER A 6 -28.32 20.26 -29.26
N PRO A 7 -28.77 19.31 -28.41
CA PRO A 7 -28.60 19.49 -26.97
C PRO A 7 -27.19 19.02 -26.58
N VAL A 8 -26.32 20.00 -26.31
CA VAL A 8 -25.08 19.78 -25.57
C VAL A 8 -25.45 19.45 -24.13
N SER A 9 -25.57 18.16 -23.78
CA SER A 9 -25.63 17.72 -22.39
C SER A 9 -24.31 17.08 -22.00
N GLY A 10 -23.37 17.96 -21.62
CA GLY A 10 -22.18 17.57 -20.86
C GLY A 10 -22.61 17.06 -19.48
N ALA A 11 -23.04 15.79 -19.42
CA ALA A 11 -23.23 15.08 -18.17
C ALA A 11 -21.86 14.95 -17.50
N ARG A 12 -21.54 15.90 -16.61
CA ARG A 12 -20.41 15.78 -15.68
C ARG A 12 -20.63 14.48 -14.92
N LYS A 13 -19.85 13.44 -15.25
CA LYS A 13 -19.74 12.22 -14.45
C LYS A 13 -19.35 12.63 -13.03
N LEU A 14 -20.32 12.69 -12.13
CA LEU A 14 -20.10 12.83 -10.71
C LEU A 14 -19.32 11.59 -10.27
N VAL A 15 -17.99 11.72 -10.22
CA VAL A 15 -17.11 10.71 -9.64
C VAL A 15 -17.55 10.54 -8.19
N ARG A 16 -18.29 9.47 -7.90
CA ARG A 16 -18.66 9.05 -6.54
C ARG A 16 -17.36 8.82 -5.77
N ARG A 17 -16.89 9.85 -5.07
CA ARG A 17 -15.84 9.71 -4.05
C ARG A 17 -16.48 9.03 -2.85
N ARG A 18 -16.46 7.70 -2.81
CA ARG A 18 -16.75 6.98 -1.56
C ARG A 18 -15.65 7.37 -0.56
N LEU A 19 -16.02 8.13 0.46
CA LEU A 19 -15.14 8.56 1.55
C LEU A 19 -14.76 7.40 2.48
N ILE A 20 -15.46 6.26 2.36
CA ILE A 20 -15.27 5.05 3.15
C ILE A 20 -15.05 3.92 2.14
N VAL A 21 -13.78 3.58 1.90
CA VAL A 21 -13.39 2.47 1.02
C VAL A 21 -13.05 1.24 1.86
N ASP A 22 -12.32 1.44 2.97
CA ASP A 22 -11.90 0.36 3.89
C ASP A 22 -12.13 0.74 5.36
N ALA A 23 -13.32 0.41 5.88
CA ALA A 23 -13.68 0.59 7.29
C ALA A 23 -12.66 0.02 8.30
N PRO A 24 -12.07 -1.19 8.13
CA PRO A 24 -11.14 -1.73 9.13
C PRO A 24 -9.79 -1.00 9.14
N PHE A 25 -9.33 -0.50 7.99
CA PHE A 25 -8.10 0.30 7.92
C PHE A 25 -8.31 1.68 8.55
N GLN A 26 -9.46 2.31 8.26
CA GLN A 26 -9.84 3.60 8.85
C GLN A 26 -10.01 3.50 10.37
N LEU A 27 -10.60 2.41 10.89
CA LEU A 27 -10.74 2.22 12.34
C LEU A 27 -9.39 2.07 13.04
N ARG A 28 -8.45 1.32 12.46
CA ARG A 28 -7.09 1.16 13.00
C ARG A 28 -6.32 2.48 13.00
N ALA A 29 -6.51 3.31 11.98
CA ALA A 29 -5.90 4.63 11.90
C ALA A 29 -6.54 5.65 12.88
N LEU A 30 -7.85 5.55 13.12
CA LEU A 30 -8.57 6.41 14.05
C LEU A 30 -8.32 6.05 15.52
N LEU A 31 -8.12 4.76 15.84
CA LEU A 31 -7.99 4.29 17.23
C LEU A 31 -6.91 5.02 18.05
N PRO A 32 -5.66 5.19 17.58
CA PRO A 32 -4.66 5.94 18.33
C PRO A 32 -5.01 7.43 18.47
N LEU A 33 -5.69 8.02 17.47
CA LEU A 33 -6.17 9.40 17.56
C LEU A 33 -7.27 9.54 18.62
N ILE A 34 -8.23 8.61 18.64
CA ILE A 34 -9.29 8.57 19.65
C ILE A 34 -8.69 8.40 21.04
N LEU A 35 -7.75 7.47 21.21
CA LEU A 35 -7.06 7.23 22.47
C LEU A 35 -6.31 8.49 22.93
N PHE A 36 -5.57 9.14 22.03
CA PHE A 36 -4.86 10.37 22.33
C PHE A 36 -5.81 11.50 22.76
N VAL A 37 -6.91 11.70 22.02
CA VAL A 37 -7.95 12.68 22.37
C VAL A 37 -8.58 12.35 23.71
N ALA A 38 -8.88 11.08 24.00
CA ALA A 38 -9.44 10.66 25.28
C ALA A 38 -8.49 10.94 26.46
N ILE A 39 -7.20 10.61 26.30
CA ILE A 39 -6.17 10.90 27.32
C ILE A 39 -6.04 12.42 27.51
N TYR A 40 -5.99 13.18 26.42
CA TYR A 40 -5.91 14.64 26.48
C TYR A 40 -7.12 15.25 27.19
N LEU A 41 -8.34 14.79 26.89
CA LEU A 41 -9.56 15.21 27.55
C LEU A 41 -9.56 14.85 29.04
N ALA A 42 -9.06 13.67 29.41
CA ALA A 42 -8.93 13.28 30.81
C ALA A 42 -7.95 14.18 31.58
N LEU A 43 -6.78 14.46 30.98
CA LEU A 43 -5.78 15.36 31.56
C LEU A 43 -6.32 16.79 31.71
N MET A 44 -6.93 17.34 30.66
CA MET A 44 -7.54 18.66 30.71
C MET A 44 -8.68 18.72 31.71
N GLY A 45 -9.55 17.70 31.74
CA GLY A 45 -10.63 17.58 32.71
C GLY A 45 -10.11 17.59 34.15
N LEU A 46 -9.03 16.86 34.42
CA LEU A 46 -8.37 16.88 35.73
C LEU A 46 -7.80 18.26 36.09
N THR A 47 -7.14 18.94 35.14
CA THR A 47 -6.61 20.30 35.35
C THR A 47 -7.73 21.30 35.65
N PHE A 48 -8.81 21.28 34.88
CA PHE A 48 -9.97 22.14 35.11
C PHE A 48 -10.68 21.83 36.42
N TYR A 49 -10.80 20.54 36.77
CA TYR A 49 -11.35 20.13 38.07
C TYR A 49 -10.52 20.72 39.22
N ARG A 50 -9.19 20.58 39.16
CA ARG A 50 -8.29 21.15 40.16
C ARG A 50 -8.42 22.67 40.24
N LEU A 51 -8.48 23.34 39.10
CA LEU A 51 -8.64 24.79 39.04
C LEU A 51 -9.98 25.26 39.64
N HIS A 52 -11.08 24.54 39.37
CA HIS A 52 -12.39 24.84 39.97
C HIS A 52 -12.37 24.62 41.49
N THR A 53 -11.78 23.52 41.97
CA THR A 53 -11.68 23.26 43.41
C THR A 53 -10.82 24.32 44.13
N ALA A 54 -9.73 24.78 43.49
CA ALA A 54 -8.89 25.83 44.04
C ALA A 54 -9.62 27.18 44.08
N ALA A 55 -10.30 27.56 43.00
CA ALA A 55 -11.10 28.79 42.94
C ALA A 55 -12.25 28.78 43.96
N ALA A 56 -12.89 27.62 44.19
CA ALA A 56 -13.96 27.49 45.16
C ALA A 56 -13.47 27.55 46.62
N ALA A 57 -12.22 27.15 46.88
CA ALA A 57 -11.60 27.18 48.20
C ALA A 57 -11.10 28.58 48.62
N GLU A 58 -11.20 29.58 47.73
CA GLU A 58 -10.76 30.95 48.01
C GLU A 58 -11.61 31.58 49.14
N PRO A 59 -10.97 32.11 50.22
CA PRO A 59 -11.68 32.68 51.35
C PRO A 59 -12.38 34.00 51.03
N ASP A 60 -11.79 34.83 50.17
CA ASP A 60 -12.36 36.14 49.79
C ASP A 60 -13.51 35.97 48.77
N PRO A 61 -14.75 36.36 49.12
CA PRO A 61 -15.88 36.29 48.20
C PRO A 61 -15.68 37.09 46.91
N GLY A 62 -14.96 38.22 46.97
CA GLY A 62 -14.71 39.08 45.81
C GLY A 62 -13.79 38.41 44.79
N VAL A 63 -12.65 37.90 45.26
CA VAL A 63 -11.69 37.15 44.42
C VAL A 63 -12.31 35.87 43.88
N ARG A 64 -13.10 35.15 44.70
CA ARG A 64 -13.81 33.94 44.27
C ARG A 64 -14.77 34.20 43.10
N ALA A 65 -15.54 35.29 43.16
CA ALA A 65 -16.47 35.65 42.09
C ALA A 65 -15.73 35.98 40.78
N ILE A 66 -14.60 36.70 40.87
CA ILE A 66 -13.76 37.03 39.72
C ILE A 66 -13.16 35.75 39.11
N LEU A 67 -12.59 34.86 39.92
CA LEU A 67 -12.05 33.57 39.48
C LEU A 67 -13.11 32.73 38.80
N ALA A 68 -14.30 32.59 39.40
CA ALA A 68 -15.40 31.82 38.80
C ALA A 68 -15.82 32.39 37.44
N ALA A 69 -15.93 33.73 37.31
CA ALA A 69 -16.25 34.38 36.05
C ALA A 69 -15.17 34.15 34.98
N GLN A 70 -13.88 34.22 35.35
CA GLN A 70 -12.76 33.96 34.45
C GLN A 70 -12.71 32.50 34.00
N LEU A 71 -12.88 31.55 34.92
CA LEU A 71 -12.94 30.11 34.61
C LEU A 71 -14.10 29.80 33.66
N ASN A 72 -15.27 30.39 33.92
CA ASN A 72 -16.44 30.20 33.05
C ASN A 72 -16.20 30.77 31.65
N ASN A 73 -15.60 31.96 31.55
CA ASN A 73 -15.23 32.56 30.27
C ASN A 73 -14.22 31.69 29.50
N LEU A 74 -13.23 31.15 30.20
CA LEU A 74 -12.24 30.23 29.63
C LEU A 74 -12.93 28.95 29.11
N HIS A 75 -13.85 28.37 29.88
CA HIS A 75 -14.64 27.21 29.44
C HIS A 75 -15.45 27.48 28.19
N LEU A 76 -16.12 28.63 28.12
CA LEU A 76 -16.98 29.00 26.99
C LEU A 76 -16.19 29.09 25.67
N HIS A 77 -14.93 29.53 25.72
CA HIS A 77 -14.09 29.67 24.53
C HIS A 77 -13.27 28.41 24.23
N PHE A 78 -12.75 27.73 25.26
CA PHE A 78 -11.83 26.61 25.10
C PHE A 78 -12.51 25.37 24.50
N TRP A 79 -13.68 24.98 25.03
CA TRP A 79 -14.34 23.74 24.62
C TRP A 79 -14.81 23.75 23.16
N PRO A 80 -15.45 24.82 22.64
CA PRO A 80 -15.83 24.87 21.23
C PRO A 80 -14.62 24.84 20.29
N VAL A 81 -13.56 25.60 20.62
CA VAL A 81 -12.32 25.61 19.82
C VAL A 81 -11.68 24.22 19.79
N LEU A 82 -11.62 23.55 20.94
CA LEU A 82 -11.11 22.19 21.02
C LEU A 82 -11.97 21.20 20.22
N GLY A 83 -13.30 21.34 20.27
CA GLY A 83 -14.22 20.54 19.47
C GLY A 83 -14.00 20.71 17.96
N VAL A 84 -13.87 21.95 17.49
CA VAL A 84 -13.56 22.25 16.09
C VAL A 84 -12.19 21.69 15.69
N ALA A 85 -11.16 21.86 16.53
CA ALA A 85 -9.84 21.31 16.30
C ALA A 85 -9.86 19.77 16.21
N GLY A 86 -10.61 19.11 17.09
CA GLY A 86 -10.80 17.66 17.06
C GLY A 86 -11.48 17.17 15.78
N LEU A 87 -12.54 17.84 15.33
CA LEU A 87 -13.18 17.54 14.04
C LEU A 87 -12.22 17.73 12.87
N LEU A 88 -11.41 18.80 12.88
CA LEU A 88 -10.40 19.04 11.86
C LEU A 88 -9.33 17.94 11.86
N ALA A 89 -8.90 17.48 13.03
CA ALA A 89 -7.93 16.40 13.17
C ALA A 89 -8.47 15.06 12.65
N ILE A 90 -9.74 14.73 12.96
CA ILE A 90 -10.41 13.54 12.42
C ILE A 90 -10.49 13.62 10.89
N TYR A 91 -10.92 14.78 10.37
CA TYR A 91 -11.00 15.00 8.92
C TYR A 91 -9.63 14.86 8.26
N TYR A 92 -8.58 15.44 8.84
CA TYR A 92 -7.21 15.36 8.33
C TYR A 92 -6.69 13.92 8.33
N ASN A 93 -6.89 13.17 9.43
CA ASN A 93 -6.49 11.77 9.54
C ASN A 93 -7.20 10.89 8.50
N LEU A 94 -8.52 11.08 8.35
CA LEU A 94 -9.31 10.36 7.35
C LEU A 94 -8.87 10.70 5.92
N TYR A 95 -8.61 11.98 5.65
CA TYR A 95 -8.11 12.44 4.35
C TYR A 95 -6.75 11.81 4.01
N TRP A 96 -5.83 11.76 4.96
CA TRP A 96 -4.54 11.10 4.80
C TRP A 96 -4.67 9.60 4.58
N SER A 97 -5.50 8.93 5.39
CA SER A 97 -5.78 7.50 5.25
C SER A 97 -6.29 7.16 3.84
N LEU A 98 -7.18 7.99 3.28
CA LEU A 98 -7.68 7.83 1.90
C LEU A 98 -6.63 8.07 0.84
N ARG A 99 -5.75 9.05 1.05
CA ARG A 99 -4.65 9.37 0.12
C ARG A 99 -3.63 8.23 0.05
N VAL A 100 -3.45 7.48 1.14
CA VAL A 100 -2.50 6.35 1.22
C VAL A 100 -3.13 5.02 0.79
N ALA A 101 -4.40 4.77 1.16
CA ALA A 101 -5.06 3.49 0.87
C ALA A 101 -5.23 3.23 -0.64
N GLY A 102 -5.53 4.27 -1.43
CA GLY A 102 -5.71 4.13 -2.87
C GLY A 102 -4.46 3.65 -3.63
N PRO A 103 -3.30 4.33 -3.47
CA PRO A 103 -2.04 3.87 -4.02
C PRO A 103 -1.62 2.50 -3.48
N LEU A 104 -1.78 2.25 -2.18
CA LEU A 104 -1.38 0.97 -1.58
C LEU A 104 -2.18 -0.21 -2.14
N TYR A 105 -3.50 -0.04 -2.35
CA TYR A 105 -4.33 -1.06 -2.98
C TYR A 105 -3.89 -1.34 -4.42
N ARG A 106 -3.54 -0.30 -5.20
CA ARG A 106 -3.02 -0.46 -6.56
C ARG A 106 -1.68 -1.20 -6.58
N LEU A 107 -0.79 -0.87 -5.65
CA LEU A 107 0.49 -1.55 -5.51
C LEU A 107 0.28 -3.04 -5.21
N HIS A 108 -0.55 -3.36 -4.20
CA HIS A 108 -0.86 -4.74 -3.83
C HIS A 108 -1.40 -5.52 -5.03
N ARG A 109 -2.39 -4.96 -5.73
CA ARG A 109 -2.98 -5.59 -6.92
C ARG A 109 -1.95 -5.84 -8.01
N THR A 110 -1.09 -4.87 -8.33
CA THR A 110 -0.09 -5.05 -9.38
C THR A 110 0.99 -6.05 -8.99
N LEU A 111 1.35 -6.14 -7.71
CA LEU A 111 2.25 -7.19 -7.22
C LEU A 111 1.60 -8.58 -7.29
N THR A 112 0.30 -8.69 -7.01
CA THR A 112 -0.45 -9.96 -7.18
C THR A 112 -0.54 -10.35 -8.66
N GLU A 113 -0.90 -9.42 -9.55
CA GLU A 113 -0.94 -9.66 -10.99
C GLU A 113 0.46 -10.05 -11.52
N LEU A 114 1.53 -9.44 -11.00
CA LEU A 114 2.90 -9.81 -11.34
C LEU A 114 3.25 -11.22 -10.84
N ALA A 115 2.81 -11.62 -9.64
CA ALA A 115 3.00 -12.97 -9.11
C ALA A 115 2.26 -14.03 -9.95
N GLU A 116 1.14 -13.66 -10.56
CA GLU A 116 0.38 -14.51 -11.49
C GLU A 116 0.97 -14.53 -12.91
N GLY A 117 2.02 -13.74 -13.18
CA GLY A 117 2.71 -13.67 -14.47
C GLY A 117 2.16 -12.62 -15.44
N GLU A 118 1.14 -11.85 -15.03
CA GLU A 118 0.54 -10.78 -15.82
C GLU A 118 1.31 -9.46 -15.63
N VAL A 119 2.08 -9.07 -16.65
CA VAL A 119 2.95 -7.88 -16.55
C VAL A 119 2.23 -6.63 -17.02
N LYS A 120 1.50 -5.99 -16.11
CA LYS A 120 0.89 -4.67 -16.34
C LYS A 120 1.73 -3.55 -15.73
N PRO A 121 1.89 -2.41 -16.43
CA PRO A 121 2.64 -1.28 -15.90
C PRO A 121 1.88 -0.61 -14.76
N LEU A 122 2.51 -0.53 -13.59
CA LEU A 122 2.01 0.26 -12.46
C LEU A 122 2.14 1.75 -12.78
N ARG A 123 1.04 2.49 -12.66
CA ARG A 123 1.03 3.97 -12.78
C ARG A 123 0.26 4.57 -11.62
N PHE A 124 0.95 5.31 -10.76
CA PHE A 124 0.37 6.16 -9.73
C PHE A 124 0.04 7.55 -10.28
N ARG A 125 -0.77 8.29 -9.54
CA ARG A 125 -1.14 9.66 -9.93
C ARG A 125 0.03 10.60 -9.65
N ARG A 126 0.11 11.72 -10.39
CA ARG A 126 1.25 12.66 -10.33
C ARG A 126 1.61 13.17 -8.92
N ARG A 127 0.66 13.16 -7.97
CA ARG A 127 0.78 13.66 -6.59
C ARG A 127 0.80 12.56 -5.51
N ASP A 128 0.90 11.29 -5.89
CA ASP A 128 1.00 10.21 -4.92
C ASP A 128 2.47 10.04 -4.48
N GLU A 129 2.68 9.86 -3.17
CA GLU A 129 4.02 9.73 -2.57
C GLU A 129 4.71 8.42 -2.96
N PHE A 130 3.94 7.47 -3.50
CA PHE A 130 4.38 6.12 -3.88
C PHE A 130 5.03 6.02 -5.26
N LYS A 131 5.30 7.14 -5.93
CA LYS A 131 5.93 7.14 -7.26
C LYS A 131 7.29 6.46 -7.31
N ILE A 132 8.04 6.49 -6.21
CA ILE A 132 9.34 5.82 -6.10
C ILE A 132 9.18 4.32 -6.40
N PHE A 133 8.05 3.72 -5.99
CA PHE A 133 7.78 2.30 -6.22
C PHE A 133 7.38 1.97 -7.68
N GLU A 134 7.07 2.96 -8.54
CA GLU A 134 6.83 2.67 -9.97
C GLU A 134 8.08 2.10 -10.62
N GLU A 135 9.24 2.68 -10.31
CA GLU A 135 10.51 2.28 -10.86
C GLU A 135 10.93 0.90 -10.35
N ASP A 136 10.78 0.65 -9.04
CA ASP A 136 11.06 -0.64 -8.42
C ASP A 136 10.20 -1.76 -9.03
N VAL A 137 8.90 -1.53 -9.20
CA VAL A 137 7.97 -2.51 -9.79
C VAL A 137 8.24 -2.71 -11.29
N ALA A 138 8.61 -1.66 -12.01
CA ALA A 138 9.01 -1.77 -13.41
C ALA A 138 10.29 -2.60 -13.57
N GLN A 139 11.31 -2.34 -12.75
CA GLN A 139 12.54 -3.12 -12.74
C GLN A 139 12.29 -4.59 -12.39
N LEU A 140 11.45 -4.86 -11.38
CA LEU A 140 11.07 -6.22 -10.99
C LEU A 140 10.34 -6.95 -12.13
N SER A 141 9.39 -6.27 -12.77
CA SER A 141 8.64 -6.80 -13.92
C SER A 141 9.57 -7.14 -15.09
N GLN A 142 10.57 -6.30 -15.35
CA GLN A 142 11.55 -6.53 -16.41
C GLN A 142 12.47 -7.71 -16.07
N LYS A 143 12.93 -7.83 -14.83
CA LYS A 143 13.73 -8.97 -14.37
C LYS A 143 12.95 -10.28 -14.46
N MET A 144 11.68 -10.30 -14.05
CA MET A 144 10.82 -11.49 -14.19
C MET A 144 10.63 -11.90 -15.65
N LYS A 145 10.38 -10.95 -16.56
CA LYS A 145 10.30 -11.23 -18.00
C LYS A 145 11.58 -11.86 -18.52
N LEU A 146 12.73 -11.31 -18.14
CA LEU A 146 14.05 -11.81 -18.56
C LEU A 146 14.31 -13.23 -18.05
N ILE A 147 13.95 -13.51 -16.80
CA ILE A 147 14.05 -14.85 -16.21
C ILE A 147 13.12 -15.83 -16.96
N ALA A 148 11.87 -15.44 -17.23
CA ALA A 148 10.91 -16.29 -17.94
C ALA A 148 11.37 -16.63 -19.38
N THR A 149 11.87 -15.65 -20.13
CA THR A 149 12.42 -15.89 -21.48
C THR A 149 13.65 -16.78 -21.44
N ARG A 150 14.57 -16.51 -20.50
CA ARG A 150 15.81 -17.29 -20.38
C ARG A 150 15.54 -18.74 -19.96
N ASN A 151 14.60 -18.97 -19.06
CA ASN A 151 14.16 -20.32 -18.69
C ASN A 151 13.54 -21.07 -19.88
N ARG A 152 12.71 -20.38 -20.67
CA ARG A 152 12.17 -20.94 -21.91
C ARG A 152 13.30 -21.32 -22.88
N ASP A 153 14.28 -20.45 -23.09
CA ASP A 153 15.41 -20.72 -23.98
C ASP A 153 16.25 -21.92 -23.51
N ILE A 154 16.48 -22.05 -22.20
CA ILE A 154 17.15 -23.21 -21.60
C ILE A 154 16.33 -24.48 -21.86
N LEU A 155 15.01 -24.47 -21.64
CA LEU A 155 14.15 -25.63 -21.90
C LEU A 155 14.16 -26.02 -23.39
N PHE A 156 14.15 -25.05 -24.30
CA PHE A 156 14.28 -25.31 -25.74
C PHE A 156 15.64 -25.92 -26.10
N ALA A 157 16.73 -25.42 -25.53
CA ALA A 157 18.06 -25.95 -25.76
C ALA A 157 18.19 -27.39 -25.23
N VAL A 158 17.71 -27.65 -24.01
CA VAL A 158 17.68 -28.98 -23.40
C VAL A 158 16.85 -29.96 -24.24
N HIS A 159 15.65 -29.55 -24.66
CA HIS A 159 14.81 -30.39 -25.53
C HIS A 159 15.47 -30.69 -26.87
N GLY A 160 16.14 -29.69 -27.48
CA GLY A 160 16.89 -29.88 -28.71
C GLY A 160 18.06 -30.86 -28.56
N HIS A 161 18.77 -30.81 -27.44
CA HIS A 161 19.86 -31.74 -27.14
C HIS A 161 19.35 -33.16 -26.89
N LEU A 162 18.25 -33.32 -26.13
CA LEU A 162 17.60 -34.62 -25.89
C LEU A 162 17.11 -35.25 -27.20
N LYS A 163 16.50 -34.45 -28.09
CA LYS A 163 16.05 -34.95 -29.39
C LYS A 163 17.21 -35.45 -30.24
N LYS A 164 18.32 -34.70 -30.30
CA LYS A 164 19.54 -35.13 -31.02
C LYS A 164 20.14 -36.42 -30.45
N LEU A 165 20.18 -36.56 -29.12
CA LEU A 165 20.65 -37.78 -28.46
C LEU A 165 19.73 -38.97 -28.78
N ALA A 166 18.41 -38.77 -28.74
CA ALA A 166 17.44 -39.80 -29.07
C ALA A 166 17.54 -40.23 -30.56
N GLU A 167 17.74 -39.28 -31.48
CA GLU A 167 17.96 -39.56 -32.89
C GLU A 167 19.25 -40.37 -33.13
N ARG A 168 20.34 -40.04 -32.42
CA ARG A 168 21.60 -40.79 -32.48
C ARG A 168 21.48 -42.20 -31.91
N LEU A 169 20.74 -42.37 -30.80
CA LEU A 169 20.46 -43.68 -30.22
C LEU A 169 19.57 -44.53 -31.15
N ALA A 170 18.59 -43.93 -31.83
CA ALA A 170 17.70 -44.63 -32.76
C ALA A 170 18.39 -44.99 -34.09
N ALA A 171 19.50 -44.34 -34.42
CA ALA A 171 20.31 -44.61 -35.61
C ALA A 171 21.29 -45.78 -35.43
N ASP A 172 21.24 -46.52 -34.30
CA ASP A 172 22.15 -47.63 -33.97
C ASP A 172 23.65 -47.27 -34.03
N GLU A 173 23.99 -45.97 -33.91
CA GLU A 173 25.36 -45.55 -33.65
C GLU A 173 25.75 -45.97 -32.22
N ILE A 174 26.85 -46.70 -32.08
CA ILE A 174 27.44 -47.02 -30.76
C ILE A 174 27.90 -45.70 -30.14
N ILE A 175 27.05 -45.10 -29.32
CA ILE A 175 27.41 -43.90 -28.57
C ILE A 175 28.45 -44.28 -27.52
N ALA A 176 29.65 -43.73 -27.64
CA ALA A 176 30.68 -43.90 -26.62
C ALA A 176 30.18 -43.29 -25.30
N ARG A 177 30.35 -44.00 -24.17
CA ARG A 177 30.03 -43.46 -22.82
C ARG A 177 30.63 -42.06 -22.58
N ALA A 178 31.79 -41.78 -23.19
CA ALA A 178 32.45 -40.49 -23.14
C ALA A 178 31.62 -39.34 -23.73
N ASP A 179 30.94 -39.55 -24.87
CA ASP A 179 30.11 -38.53 -25.52
C ASP A 179 28.82 -38.25 -24.73
N LEU A 180 28.27 -39.28 -24.11
CA LEU A 180 27.11 -39.16 -23.21
C LEU A 180 27.50 -38.39 -21.94
N ASP A 181 28.65 -38.71 -21.34
CA ASP A 181 29.18 -38.01 -20.17
C ASP A 181 29.50 -36.54 -20.49
N GLU A 182 30.00 -36.23 -21.69
CA GLU A 182 30.26 -34.85 -22.12
C GLU A 182 28.96 -34.07 -22.33
N ALA A 183 27.94 -34.67 -22.95
CA ALA A 183 26.62 -34.04 -23.09
C ALA A 183 25.94 -33.79 -21.74
N VAL A 184 26.04 -34.74 -20.80
CA VAL A 184 25.50 -34.60 -19.43
C VAL A 184 26.26 -33.54 -18.64
N ARG A 185 27.60 -33.51 -18.74
CA ARG A 185 28.43 -32.45 -18.11
C ARG A 185 28.11 -31.07 -18.67
N ALA A 186 27.89 -30.95 -19.97
CA ALA A 186 27.47 -29.70 -20.59
C ALA A 186 26.09 -29.23 -20.08
N MET A 187 25.14 -30.15 -19.87
CA MET A 187 23.84 -29.84 -19.25
C MET A 187 23.98 -29.43 -17.78
N LEU A 188 24.78 -30.15 -17.00
CA LEU A 188 25.02 -29.82 -15.59
C LEU A 188 25.70 -28.46 -15.46
N ALA A 189 26.68 -28.13 -16.30
CA ALA A 189 27.33 -26.82 -16.31
C ALA A 189 26.39 -25.68 -16.74
N GLN A 190 25.37 -25.94 -17.56
CA GLN A 190 24.33 -24.96 -17.89
C GLN A 190 23.32 -24.77 -16.76
N LEU A 191 22.99 -25.84 -16.03
CA LEU A 191 22.11 -25.80 -14.86
C LEU A 191 22.78 -25.17 -13.64
N GLU A 192 24.08 -25.40 -13.43
CA GLU A 192 24.86 -24.84 -12.33
C GLU A 192 25.14 -23.34 -12.52
N LYS A 193 25.12 -22.86 -13.76
CA LYS A 193 25.11 -21.42 -14.09
C LYS A 193 23.72 -20.77 -13.90
N ALA A 194 22.67 -21.55 -13.65
CA ALA A 194 21.39 -20.98 -13.24
C ALA A 194 21.47 -20.64 -11.75
N PRO A 195 21.12 -19.40 -11.33
CA PRO A 195 21.13 -19.05 -9.92
C PRO A 195 20.17 -19.98 -9.17
N GLU A 196 20.56 -20.45 -7.98
CA GLU A 196 19.70 -21.23 -7.11
C GLU A 196 18.34 -20.55 -7.01
N ILE A 197 17.32 -21.21 -7.58
CA ILE A 197 15.95 -20.83 -7.31
C ILE A 197 15.77 -21.19 -5.85
N GLY A 198 15.80 -20.18 -4.98
CA GLY A 198 15.26 -20.27 -3.63
C GLY A 198 13.76 -20.56 -3.72
N VAL A 199 13.40 -21.78 -4.13
CA VAL A 199 12.11 -22.35 -3.87
C VAL A 199 12.12 -22.61 -2.37
N ALA A 200 11.69 -21.62 -1.61
CA ALA A 200 11.23 -21.84 -0.26
C ALA A 200 10.05 -22.82 -0.34
N VAL A 201 10.37 -24.12 -0.39
CA VAL A 201 9.43 -25.20 -0.11
C VAL A 201 9.08 -25.03 1.35
N ARG A 202 7.97 -24.32 1.58
CA ARG A 202 7.35 -24.16 2.89
C ARG A 202 6.98 -25.59 3.36
N ARG A 203 7.80 -26.16 4.25
CA ARG A 203 7.43 -27.31 5.08
C ARG A 203 6.43 -26.88 6.15
#